data_AF-A0A1I2AZ18-F1
#
_entry.id   AF-A0A1I2AZ18-F1
#
_cell.length_a   1.000
_cell.length_b   1.000
_cell.length_c   1.000
_cell.angle_alpha   90.00
_cell.angle_beta   90.00
_cell.angle_gamma   90.00
#
_symmetry.space_group_name_H-M   'P 1'
#
loop_
_entity.id
_entity.type
_entity.pdbx_description
1 polymer ?
#
loop_
_entity_poly.entity_id
_entity_poly.type
_entity_poly.pdbx_seq_one_letter_code
_entity_poly.pdbx_strand_id
1 'polypeptide(L)'
;MADYREMWESLGMDLETHDVLCDVLPVAFTDVYLSQENRPENMGYYDFVVSEIHGVRPAELIEAQKNGKKVFGTFCIFVPDEIIFGADAIATGLCGGSQFWVPGGEKVLPTNTCPLIKASVGARLDRTCPFFRIADMYIGETTCDGKKKAWEILGEDVPMHVMDLPQMKRRKDYKAWAEEIMTLKATVEEFTGNKVNSESLKSSIKLINDKRRALARLSEFRKNKNIPISGKDCLLISQIAFYDDPTRFAQMTNALCDELDQRVKDNISVFPAGTKRILIAGTPLAIPNWKLHNIVETSGGAVVCEEMCTGTRYFENLVDESKETLEEQVDALAERYMGINCACFTPNNARIDDIIRLCKEYNVDGVIDVNLKFCNLYDTEGFIVERALKDAGIPVIGIETDYTDSDVQQLRTRIGAFIEMLGE
;
A
#
# COMPACT_ATOMS: atom_id res chain seq x y z
N MET A 1 9.76 26.39 1.59
CA MET A 1 8.57 25.68 1.08
C MET A 1 7.79 26.65 0.21
N ALA A 2 7.30 26.19 -0.93
CA ALA A 2 6.35 26.96 -1.72
C ALA A 2 5.04 27.10 -0.92
N ASP A 3 4.34 28.22 -1.08
CA ASP A 3 3.02 28.41 -0.45
C ASP A 3 1.96 27.73 -1.33
N TYR A 4 1.36 26.66 -0.81
CA TYR A 4 0.30 25.91 -1.48
C TYR A 4 -1.09 26.26 -0.98
N ARG A 5 -1.24 27.27 -0.10
CA ARG A 5 -2.51 27.58 0.55
C ARG A 5 -3.62 27.95 -0.44
N GLU A 6 -3.28 28.72 -1.48
CA GLU A 6 -4.23 29.05 -2.56
C GLU A 6 -4.70 27.79 -3.31
N MET A 7 -3.80 26.84 -3.54
CA MET A 7 -4.13 25.56 -4.17
C MET A 7 -5.13 24.78 -3.30
N TRP A 8 -4.86 24.65 -2.00
CA TRP A 8 -5.76 23.95 -1.07
C TRP A 8 -7.12 24.65 -0.94
N GLU A 9 -7.14 25.99 -0.91
CA GLU A 9 -8.37 26.78 -0.89
C GLU A 9 -9.23 26.49 -2.13
N SER A 10 -8.61 26.42 -3.31
CA SER A 10 -9.30 26.12 -4.58
C SER A 10 -9.95 24.72 -4.61
N LEU A 11 -9.46 23.79 -3.78
CA LEU A 11 -10.02 22.44 -3.62
C LEU A 11 -11.19 22.38 -2.62
N GLY A 12 -11.56 23.53 -2.03
CA GLY A 12 -12.58 23.61 -0.99
C GLY A 12 -12.20 22.89 0.29
N MET A 13 -10.89 22.86 0.60
CA MET A 13 -10.37 22.21 1.79
C MET A 13 -10.68 23.00 3.07
N ASP A 14 -10.83 22.29 4.18
CA ASP A 14 -10.80 22.88 5.52
C ASP A 14 -9.34 23.14 5.90
N LEU A 15 -8.87 24.37 5.65
CA LEU A 15 -7.49 24.76 5.85
C LEU A 15 -7.09 24.80 7.33
N GLU A 16 -8.00 25.19 8.22
CA GLU A 16 -7.70 25.26 9.66
C GLU A 16 -7.42 23.86 10.21
N THR A 17 -8.29 22.90 9.87
CA THR A 17 -8.11 21.52 10.29
C THR A 17 -6.92 20.87 9.57
N HIS A 18 -6.69 21.19 8.29
CA HIS A 18 -5.51 20.70 7.54
C HIS A 18 -4.18 21.23 8.09
N ASP A 19 -4.10 22.49 8.54
CA ASP A 19 -2.90 23.06 9.15
C ASP A 19 -2.46 22.25 10.39
N VAL A 20 -3.42 21.76 11.21
CA VAL A 20 -3.13 20.87 12.35
C VAL A 20 -2.44 19.56 11.92
N LEU A 21 -2.84 18.98 10.80
CA LEU A 21 -2.19 17.79 10.26
C LEU A 21 -0.76 18.10 9.79
N CYS A 22 -0.58 19.24 9.13
CA CYS A 22 0.72 19.71 8.65
C CYS A 22 1.70 20.06 9.78
N ASP A 23 1.21 20.46 10.95
CA ASP A 23 2.06 20.73 12.13
C ASP A 23 2.58 19.45 12.79
N VAL A 24 1.81 18.36 12.76
CA VAL A 24 2.14 17.11 13.48
C VAL A 24 3.00 16.17 12.64
N LEU A 25 2.77 16.12 11.32
CA LEU A 25 3.45 15.17 10.43
C LEU A 25 4.99 15.30 10.44
N PRO A 26 5.61 16.50 10.42
CA PRO A 26 7.06 16.64 10.46
C PRO A 26 7.70 16.07 11.72
N VAL A 27 7.02 16.20 12.88
CA VAL A 27 7.50 15.64 14.16
C VAL A 27 7.47 14.12 14.10
N ALA A 28 6.34 13.53 13.70
CA ALA A 28 6.22 12.09 13.56
C ALA A 28 7.23 11.51 12.54
N PHE A 29 7.45 12.21 11.41
CA PHE A 29 8.42 11.80 10.41
C PHE A 29 9.86 11.90 10.92
N THR A 30 10.18 12.95 11.67
CA THR A 30 11.50 13.12 12.30
C THR A 30 11.77 11.98 13.28
N ASP A 31 10.81 11.69 14.15
CA ASP A 31 10.96 10.67 15.19
C ASP A 31 11.10 9.25 14.61
N VAL A 32 10.39 8.94 13.53
CA VAL A 32 10.39 7.59 12.93
C VAL A 32 11.53 7.40 11.93
N TYR A 33 11.82 8.41 11.08
CA TYR A 33 12.71 8.28 9.93
C TYR A 33 14.00 9.07 10.07
N LEU A 34 13.93 10.39 10.30
CA LEU A 34 15.13 11.24 10.29
C LEU A 34 16.04 11.00 11.49
N SER A 35 15.52 10.34 12.54
CA SER A 35 16.27 9.86 13.70
C SER A 35 17.08 8.58 13.43
N GLN A 36 16.80 7.85 12.32
CA GLN A 36 17.54 6.63 12.00
C GLN A 36 18.96 6.98 11.55
N GLU A 37 19.93 6.20 12.03
CA GLU A 37 21.31 6.27 11.57
C GLU A 37 21.52 5.40 10.32
N ASN A 38 22.54 5.71 9.52
CA ASN A 38 22.99 4.90 8.38
C ASN A 38 21.93 4.65 7.27
N ARG A 39 20.95 5.54 7.09
CA ARG A 39 19.99 5.45 5.98
C ARG A 39 20.69 5.60 4.61
N PRO A 40 20.18 4.99 3.52
CA PRO A 40 20.60 5.27 2.15
C PRO A 40 20.52 6.76 1.80
N GLU A 41 21.54 7.28 1.10
CA GLU A 41 21.58 8.69 0.68
C GLU A 41 20.41 9.01 -0.26
N ASN A 42 20.08 8.07 -1.16
CA ASN A 42 18.94 8.18 -2.07
C ASN A 42 17.57 8.13 -1.37
N MET A 43 17.52 7.91 -0.03
CA MET A 43 16.29 8.16 0.74
C MET A 43 15.88 9.64 0.73
N GLY A 44 16.80 10.55 0.43
CA GLY A 44 16.50 11.98 0.33
C GLY A 44 15.36 12.31 -0.65
N TYR A 45 15.15 11.50 -1.69
CA TYR A 45 13.98 11.63 -2.56
C TYR A 45 12.66 11.39 -1.82
N TYR A 46 12.57 10.28 -1.09
CA TYR A 46 11.35 9.91 -0.38
C TYR A 46 11.10 10.85 0.82
N ASP A 47 12.17 11.32 1.47
CA ASP A 47 12.09 12.35 2.50
C ASP A 47 11.51 13.65 1.93
N PHE A 48 11.96 14.06 0.74
CA PHE A 48 11.39 15.20 0.03
C PHE A 48 9.91 15.00 -0.29
N VAL A 49 9.54 13.82 -0.83
CA VAL A 49 8.13 13.49 -1.13
C VAL A 49 7.25 13.61 0.11
N VAL A 50 7.71 13.15 1.29
CA VAL A 50 6.93 13.29 2.53
C VAL A 50 6.87 14.75 3.00
N SER A 51 7.98 15.48 2.93
CA SER A 51 8.02 16.90 3.30
C SER A 51 7.09 17.77 2.45
N GLU A 52 6.81 17.32 1.22
CA GLU A 52 5.96 17.98 0.24
C GLU A 52 4.70 17.15 -0.09
N ILE A 53 4.25 16.27 0.82
CA ILE A 53 3.21 15.26 0.54
C ILE A 53 1.90 15.89 0.07
N HIS A 54 1.56 17.06 0.60
CA HIS A 54 0.38 17.84 0.23
C HIS A 54 0.69 19.01 -0.72
N GLY A 55 1.92 19.11 -1.23
CA GLY A 55 2.41 20.19 -2.08
C GLY A 55 2.62 19.74 -3.53
N VAL A 56 3.83 19.28 -3.83
CA VAL A 56 4.30 19.03 -5.21
C VAL A 56 3.40 18.08 -5.99
N ARG A 57 3.12 16.89 -5.47
CA ARG A 57 2.33 15.90 -6.20
C ARG A 57 0.87 16.34 -6.42
N PRO A 58 0.14 16.87 -5.41
CA PRO A 58 -1.16 17.50 -5.64
C PRO A 58 -1.15 18.60 -6.72
N ALA A 59 -0.12 19.46 -6.75
CA ALA A 59 0.01 20.50 -7.78
C ALA A 59 0.16 19.90 -9.19
N GLU A 60 0.96 18.84 -9.34
CA GLU A 60 1.09 18.10 -10.60
C GLU A 60 -0.26 17.52 -11.07
N LEU A 61 -1.06 16.97 -10.16
CA LEU A 61 -2.36 16.39 -10.49
C LEU A 61 -3.36 17.46 -10.95
N ILE A 62 -3.40 18.61 -10.27
CA ILE A 62 -4.25 19.75 -10.66
C ILE A 62 -3.83 20.27 -12.04
N GLU A 63 -2.52 20.36 -12.29
CA GLU A 63 -2.02 20.77 -13.60
C GLU A 63 -2.39 19.76 -14.69
N ALA A 64 -2.33 18.46 -14.39
CA ALA A 64 -2.82 17.43 -15.30
C ALA A 64 -4.32 17.58 -15.60
N GLN A 65 -5.14 17.91 -14.59
CA GLN A 65 -6.58 18.17 -14.76
C GLN A 65 -6.85 19.40 -15.64
N LYS A 66 -6.10 20.50 -15.46
CA LYS A 66 -6.19 21.68 -16.33
C LYS A 66 -5.85 21.36 -17.78
N ASN A 67 -4.95 20.40 -17.98
CA ASN A 67 -4.58 19.88 -19.30
C ASN A 67 -5.51 18.76 -19.81
N GLY A 68 -6.65 18.54 -19.15
CA GLY A 68 -7.72 17.65 -19.60
C GLY A 68 -7.62 16.20 -19.13
N LYS A 69 -6.57 15.82 -18.39
CA LYS A 69 -6.46 14.47 -17.81
C LYS A 69 -7.44 14.28 -16.65
N LYS A 70 -7.83 13.03 -16.40
CA LYS A 70 -8.64 12.65 -15.24
C LYS A 70 -7.80 11.97 -14.17
N VAL A 71 -8.15 12.19 -12.91
CA VAL A 71 -7.51 11.58 -11.74
C VAL A 71 -8.49 10.63 -11.07
N PHE A 72 -8.09 9.38 -10.89
CA PHE A 72 -8.88 8.33 -10.26
C PHE A 72 -8.30 7.97 -8.88
N GLY A 73 -9.15 7.98 -7.87
CA GLY A 73 -8.81 7.47 -6.54
C GLY A 73 -9.09 5.98 -6.40
N THR A 74 -8.11 5.17 -5.98
CA THR A 74 -8.27 3.73 -5.81
C THR A 74 -8.00 3.31 -4.36
N PHE A 75 -8.62 2.23 -3.90
CA PHE A 75 -8.49 1.78 -2.51
C PHE A 75 -7.98 0.35 -2.39
N CYS A 76 -7.61 -0.28 -3.51
CA CYS A 76 -7.25 -1.69 -3.54
C CYS A 76 -6.29 -2.02 -4.68
N ILE A 77 -5.36 -2.93 -4.40
CA ILE A 77 -4.43 -3.49 -5.39
C ILE A 77 -5.10 -4.46 -6.36
N PHE A 78 -6.43 -4.61 -6.28
CA PHE A 78 -7.25 -5.29 -7.29
C PHE A 78 -7.66 -4.37 -8.44
N VAL A 79 -7.65 -3.05 -8.26
CA VAL A 79 -7.96 -2.12 -9.36
C VAL A 79 -6.81 -2.16 -10.39
N PRO A 80 -7.09 -2.44 -11.67
CA PRO A 80 -6.07 -2.44 -12.72
C PRO A 80 -5.70 -1.03 -13.14
N ASP A 81 -4.71 -0.44 -12.46
CA ASP A 81 -4.11 0.86 -12.81
C ASP A 81 -3.77 0.93 -14.32
N GLU A 82 -3.37 -0.19 -14.93
CA GLU A 82 -3.06 -0.30 -16.36
C GLU A 82 -4.21 0.18 -17.26
N ILE A 83 -5.48 -0.05 -16.88
CA ILE A 83 -6.65 0.45 -17.62
C ILE A 83 -6.73 1.97 -17.53
N ILE A 84 -6.51 2.54 -16.35
CA ILE A 84 -6.58 3.99 -16.10
C ILE A 84 -5.47 4.70 -16.87
N PHE A 85 -4.22 4.24 -16.74
CA PHE A 85 -3.09 4.83 -17.48
C PHE A 85 -3.18 4.60 -18.98
N GLY A 86 -3.77 3.47 -19.42
CA GLY A 86 -4.03 3.18 -20.84
C GLY A 86 -5.04 4.13 -21.50
N ALA A 87 -5.81 4.89 -20.70
CA ALA A 87 -6.74 5.94 -21.13
C ALA A 87 -6.16 7.36 -20.95
N ASP A 88 -4.84 7.49 -20.79
CA ASP A 88 -4.14 8.75 -20.52
C ASP A 88 -4.64 9.48 -19.25
N ALA A 89 -5.10 8.71 -18.26
CA ALA A 89 -5.50 9.20 -16.94
C ALA A 89 -4.47 8.82 -15.86
N ILE A 90 -4.69 9.32 -14.65
CA ILE A 90 -3.80 9.09 -13.49
C ILE A 90 -4.57 8.30 -12.42
N ALA A 91 -3.93 7.30 -11.82
CA ALA A 91 -4.43 6.62 -10.63
C ALA A 91 -3.64 7.02 -9.38
N THR A 92 -4.34 7.24 -8.26
CA THR A 92 -3.76 7.49 -6.94
C THR A 92 -4.42 6.60 -5.89
N GLY A 93 -3.63 5.86 -5.12
CA GLY A 93 -4.12 5.05 -4.01
C GLY A 93 -4.42 5.90 -2.78
N LEU A 94 -5.64 5.79 -2.27
CA LEU A 94 -6.22 6.66 -1.25
C LEU A 94 -6.58 5.90 0.04
N CYS A 95 -5.95 4.78 0.35
CA CYS A 95 -6.15 4.18 1.68
C CYS A 95 -5.69 5.16 2.79
N GLY A 96 -6.57 5.49 3.72
CA GLY A 96 -6.26 6.37 4.86
C GLY A 96 -5.50 5.65 5.97
N GLY A 97 -4.35 6.18 6.36
CA GLY A 97 -3.47 5.60 7.39
C GLY A 97 -3.34 6.39 8.69
N SER A 98 -4.16 7.43 8.90
CA SER A 98 -4.02 8.36 10.04
C SER A 98 -5.21 8.33 10.98
N GLN A 99 -4.93 8.34 12.29
CA GLN A 99 -5.93 8.50 13.34
C GLN A 99 -6.66 9.85 13.24
N PHE A 100 -6.00 10.87 12.68
CA PHE A 100 -6.56 12.21 12.48
C PHE A 100 -7.90 12.20 11.73
N TRP A 101 -8.05 11.32 10.74
CA TRP A 101 -9.27 11.23 9.93
C TRP A 101 -10.32 10.26 10.48
N VAL A 102 -9.98 9.44 11.48
CA VAL A 102 -10.92 8.43 12.00
C VAL A 102 -12.21 9.06 12.55
N PRO A 103 -12.17 10.12 13.37
CA PRO A 103 -13.39 10.76 13.87
C PRO A 103 -14.29 11.33 12.76
N GLY A 104 -13.70 11.80 11.65
CA GLY A 104 -14.45 12.25 10.47
C GLY A 104 -15.29 11.15 9.84
N GLY A 105 -14.71 9.95 9.71
CA GLY A 105 -15.42 8.77 9.21
C GLY A 105 -16.53 8.30 10.16
N GLU A 106 -16.31 8.38 11.47
CA GLU A 106 -17.29 7.97 12.49
C GLU A 106 -18.55 8.82 12.53
N LYS A 107 -18.58 9.97 11.85
CA LYS A 107 -19.80 10.75 11.64
C LYS A 107 -20.87 9.99 10.84
N VAL A 108 -20.44 9.06 9.97
CA VAL A 108 -21.32 8.32 9.05
C VAL A 108 -21.09 6.80 9.08
N LEU A 109 -19.99 6.33 9.68
CA LEU A 109 -19.66 4.92 9.85
C LEU A 109 -19.75 4.48 11.31
N PRO A 110 -20.07 3.21 11.58
CA PRO A 110 -19.96 2.64 12.92
C PRO A 110 -18.52 2.72 13.47
N THR A 111 -18.39 2.98 14.77
CA THR A 111 -17.08 3.02 15.46
C THR A 111 -16.32 1.70 15.38
N ASN A 112 -17.05 0.58 15.29
CA ASN A 112 -16.54 -0.78 15.08
C ASN A 112 -16.27 -1.13 13.60
N THR A 113 -15.94 -0.13 12.78
CA THR A 113 -15.45 -0.29 11.40
C THR A 113 -13.92 -0.20 11.37
N CYS A 114 -13.27 -0.92 10.45
CA CYS A 114 -11.82 -0.87 10.28
C CYS A 114 -11.29 0.57 10.17
N PRO A 115 -10.22 0.94 10.91
CA PRO A 115 -9.71 2.31 10.96
C PRO A 115 -9.24 2.83 9.59
N LEU A 116 -8.77 1.95 8.68
CA LEU A 116 -8.44 2.32 7.31
C LEU A 116 -9.65 2.90 6.57
N ILE A 117 -10.81 2.28 6.73
CA ILE A 117 -12.06 2.70 6.07
C ILE A 117 -12.55 4.01 6.69
N LYS A 118 -12.56 4.09 8.02
CA LYS A 118 -12.94 5.29 8.76
C LYS A 118 -12.06 6.48 8.36
N ALA A 119 -10.74 6.30 8.33
CA ALA A 119 -9.81 7.33 7.92
C ALA A 119 -9.98 7.73 6.44
N SER A 120 -10.25 6.78 5.54
CA SER A 120 -10.47 7.09 4.12
C SER A 120 -11.75 7.93 3.92
N VAL A 121 -12.85 7.55 4.57
CA VAL A 121 -14.10 8.32 4.50
C VAL A 121 -13.93 9.69 5.16
N GLY A 122 -13.31 9.74 6.33
CA GLY A 122 -13.06 10.99 7.05
C GLY A 122 -12.18 11.98 6.27
N ALA A 123 -11.13 11.50 5.59
CA ALA A 123 -10.27 12.36 4.78
C ALA A 123 -11.03 13.11 3.68
N ARG A 124 -12.03 12.46 3.06
CA ARG A 124 -12.91 13.09 2.06
C ARG A 124 -13.90 14.07 2.70
N LEU A 125 -14.60 13.63 3.75
CA LEU A 125 -15.69 14.39 4.38
C LEU A 125 -15.22 15.60 5.16
N ASP A 126 -14.09 15.48 5.86
CA ASP A 126 -13.49 16.60 6.59
C ASP A 126 -12.79 17.58 5.64
N ARG A 127 -12.53 17.17 4.39
CA ARG A 127 -11.90 17.99 3.35
C ARG A 127 -10.49 18.44 3.71
N THR A 128 -9.72 17.57 4.34
CA THR A 128 -8.37 17.86 4.84
C THR A 128 -7.26 17.14 4.08
N CYS A 129 -7.58 16.32 3.08
CA CYS A 129 -6.58 15.68 2.23
C CYS A 129 -6.74 16.13 0.77
N PRO A 130 -5.73 16.79 0.17
CA PRO A 130 -5.85 17.29 -1.21
C PRO A 130 -6.03 16.15 -2.21
N PHE A 131 -5.36 15.01 -2.03
CA PHE A 131 -5.55 13.85 -2.92
C PHE A 131 -7.01 13.37 -2.99
N PHE A 132 -7.71 13.36 -1.84
CA PHE A 132 -9.12 13.01 -1.80
C PHE A 132 -10.03 14.09 -2.39
N ARG A 133 -9.59 15.35 -2.51
CA ARG A 133 -10.37 16.43 -3.13
C ARG A 133 -10.12 16.55 -4.62
N ILE A 134 -8.93 16.19 -5.07
CA ILE A 134 -8.48 16.27 -6.48
C ILE A 134 -9.11 15.19 -7.33
N ALA A 135 -9.18 13.95 -6.85
CA ALA A 135 -9.68 12.83 -7.64
C ALA A 135 -11.10 13.07 -8.18
N ASP A 136 -11.26 12.93 -9.50
CA ASP A 136 -12.49 13.15 -10.25
C ASP A 136 -13.51 12.01 -10.06
N MET A 137 -13.01 10.78 -9.86
CA MET A 137 -13.81 9.58 -9.63
C MET A 137 -13.07 8.64 -8.69
N TYR A 138 -13.81 7.91 -7.85
CA TYR A 138 -13.28 6.80 -7.07
C TYR A 138 -13.63 5.45 -7.68
N ILE A 139 -12.66 4.55 -7.66
CA ILE A 139 -12.83 3.14 -7.96
C ILE A 139 -12.83 2.37 -6.64
N GLY A 140 -14.02 1.94 -6.23
CA GLY A 140 -14.22 1.02 -5.10
C GLY A 140 -14.29 -0.42 -5.56
N GLU A 141 -14.27 -1.34 -4.61
CA GLU A 141 -14.32 -2.78 -4.87
C GLU A 141 -15.11 -3.56 -3.80
N THR A 142 -15.71 -4.68 -4.16
CA THR A 142 -16.51 -5.54 -3.27
C THR A 142 -15.67 -6.52 -2.41
N THR A 143 -14.56 -6.05 -1.80
CA THR A 143 -13.66 -6.90 -0.98
C THR A 143 -14.21 -7.23 0.41
N CYS A 144 -14.16 -6.28 1.35
CA CYS A 144 -14.68 -6.44 2.70
C CYS A 144 -16.00 -5.70 2.87
N ASP A 145 -16.83 -6.15 3.82
CA ASP A 145 -18.15 -5.57 4.03
C ASP A 145 -18.11 -4.08 4.37
N GLY A 146 -17.15 -3.66 5.20
CA GLY A 146 -16.98 -2.25 5.56
C GLY A 146 -16.70 -1.36 4.34
N LYS A 147 -15.84 -1.80 3.42
CA LYS A 147 -15.53 -1.04 2.19
C LYS A 147 -16.73 -1.01 1.26
N LYS A 148 -17.29 -2.19 0.97
CA LYS A 148 -18.46 -2.34 0.09
C LYS A 148 -19.60 -1.41 0.48
N LYS A 149 -19.89 -1.26 1.78
CA LYS A 149 -20.94 -0.37 2.28
C LYS A 149 -20.50 1.09 2.39
N ALA A 150 -19.22 1.37 2.66
CA ALA A 150 -18.69 2.73 2.66
C ALA A 150 -18.72 3.40 1.27
N TRP A 151 -18.61 2.62 0.20
CA TRP A 151 -18.72 3.14 -1.17
C TRP A 151 -20.09 3.75 -1.48
N GLU A 152 -21.17 3.19 -0.93
CA GLU A 152 -22.50 3.77 -1.11
C GLU A 152 -22.62 5.16 -0.45
N ILE A 153 -21.94 5.35 0.68
CA ILE A 153 -21.89 6.64 1.38
C ILE A 153 -21.00 7.63 0.61
N LEU A 154 -19.80 7.21 0.20
CA LEU A 154 -18.89 8.06 -0.57
C LEU A 154 -19.46 8.45 -1.94
N GLY A 155 -20.26 7.57 -2.55
CA GLY A 155 -20.95 7.81 -3.82
C GLY A 155 -21.93 8.99 -3.80
N GLU A 156 -22.32 9.48 -2.62
CA GLU A 156 -23.13 10.71 -2.49
C GLU A 156 -22.29 11.99 -2.69
N ASP A 157 -20.96 11.93 -2.49
CA ASP A 157 -20.07 13.11 -2.53
C ASP A 157 -19.07 13.10 -3.70
N VAL A 158 -18.76 11.94 -4.27
CA VAL A 158 -17.84 11.79 -5.41
C VAL A 158 -18.34 10.71 -6.37
N PRO A 159 -18.22 10.88 -7.70
CA PRO A 159 -18.53 9.83 -8.65
C PRO A 159 -17.80 8.53 -8.30
N MET A 160 -18.54 7.42 -8.30
CA MET A 160 -17.99 6.11 -7.94
C MET A 160 -18.29 5.07 -9.02
N HIS A 161 -17.28 4.26 -9.30
CA HIS A 161 -17.41 2.97 -9.96
C HIS A 161 -16.99 1.88 -8.98
N VAL A 162 -17.85 0.91 -8.72
CA VAL A 162 -17.57 -0.18 -7.77
C VAL A 162 -17.37 -1.46 -8.56
N MET A 163 -16.14 -1.99 -8.52
CA MET A 163 -15.81 -3.26 -9.17
C MET A 163 -16.29 -4.46 -8.36
N ASP A 164 -16.96 -5.42 -9.01
CA ASP A 164 -17.36 -6.67 -8.37
C ASP A 164 -16.24 -7.71 -8.40
N LEU A 165 -15.51 -7.83 -7.30
CA LEU A 165 -14.45 -8.83 -7.13
C LEU A 165 -15.06 -10.19 -6.72
N PRO A 166 -14.80 -11.27 -7.47
CA PRO A 166 -15.23 -12.61 -7.06
C PRO A 166 -14.63 -13.02 -5.71
N GLN A 167 -15.35 -13.85 -4.94
CA GLN A 167 -14.90 -14.34 -3.63
C GLN A 167 -14.17 -15.69 -3.69
N MET A 168 -13.98 -16.25 -4.88
CA MET A 168 -13.29 -17.53 -5.10
C MET A 168 -12.39 -17.43 -6.33
N LYS A 169 -11.44 -18.36 -6.47
CA LYS A 169 -10.48 -18.41 -7.58
C LYS A 169 -10.67 -19.62 -8.50
N ARG A 170 -11.91 -19.92 -8.90
CA ARG A 170 -12.21 -21.00 -9.87
C ARG A 170 -12.13 -20.42 -11.28
N ARG A 171 -11.98 -21.27 -12.31
CA ARG A 171 -11.94 -20.84 -13.72
C ARG A 171 -13.06 -19.87 -14.13
N LYS A 172 -14.28 -20.04 -13.60
CA LYS A 172 -15.40 -19.13 -13.89
C LYS A 172 -15.23 -17.75 -13.24
N ASP A 173 -14.55 -17.67 -12.12
CA ASP A 173 -14.31 -16.43 -11.39
C ASP A 173 -13.23 -15.60 -12.10
N TYR A 174 -12.20 -16.24 -12.70
CA TYR A 174 -11.25 -15.55 -13.57
C TYR A 174 -11.93 -14.92 -14.80
N LYS A 175 -12.88 -15.64 -15.41
CA LYS A 175 -13.67 -15.09 -16.53
C LYS A 175 -14.55 -13.92 -16.11
N ALA A 176 -15.26 -14.06 -14.98
CA ALA A 176 -16.06 -12.97 -14.44
C ALA A 176 -15.19 -11.75 -14.12
N TRP A 177 -13.97 -11.96 -13.63
CA TRP A 177 -13.04 -10.87 -13.36
C TRP A 177 -12.51 -10.21 -14.64
N ALA A 178 -12.21 -10.97 -15.69
CA ALA A 178 -11.86 -10.40 -17.00
C ALA A 178 -13.03 -9.56 -17.59
N GLU A 179 -14.26 -10.04 -17.47
CA GLU A 179 -15.46 -9.28 -17.84
C GLU A 179 -15.59 -7.99 -17.02
N GLU A 180 -15.32 -8.03 -15.72
CA GLU A 180 -15.36 -6.85 -14.85
C GLU A 180 -14.27 -5.82 -15.20
N ILE A 181 -13.08 -6.27 -15.57
CA ILE A 181 -12.02 -5.39 -16.10
C ILE A 181 -12.48 -4.69 -17.38
N MET A 182 -13.24 -5.37 -18.25
CA MET A 182 -13.83 -4.75 -19.44
C MET A 182 -14.92 -3.72 -19.10
N THR A 183 -15.70 -3.96 -18.05
CA THR A 183 -16.67 -2.98 -17.53
C THR A 183 -15.98 -1.73 -16.99
N LEU A 184 -14.90 -1.90 -16.23
CA LEU A 184 -14.06 -0.78 -15.78
C LEU A 184 -13.49 -0.03 -16.98
N LYS A 185 -12.93 -0.73 -17.97
CA LYS A 185 -12.40 -0.13 -19.20
C LYS A 185 -13.46 0.76 -19.86
N ALA A 186 -14.68 0.27 -20.05
CA ALA A 186 -15.76 1.06 -20.64
C ALA A 186 -16.05 2.33 -19.83
N THR A 187 -16.10 2.21 -18.49
CA THR A 187 -16.33 3.34 -17.58
C THR A 187 -15.22 4.38 -17.68
N VAL A 188 -13.96 3.94 -17.67
CA VAL A 188 -12.79 4.82 -17.80
C VAL A 188 -12.77 5.51 -19.16
N GLU A 189 -13.07 4.80 -20.26
CA GLU A 189 -13.15 5.40 -21.59
C GLU A 189 -14.25 6.44 -21.71
N GLU A 190 -15.43 6.19 -21.13
CA GLU A 190 -16.53 7.14 -21.10
C GLU A 190 -16.16 8.40 -20.31
N PHE A 191 -15.56 8.21 -19.13
CA PHE A 191 -15.23 9.31 -18.23
C PHE A 191 -14.06 10.18 -18.71
N THR A 192 -13.08 9.57 -19.38
CA THR A 192 -11.91 10.27 -19.94
C THR A 192 -12.14 10.79 -21.36
N GLY A 193 -13.02 10.15 -22.13
CA GLY A 193 -13.15 10.35 -23.57
C GLY A 193 -12.05 9.67 -24.40
N ASN A 194 -11.11 8.95 -23.76
CA ASN A 194 -9.97 8.32 -24.41
C ASN A 194 -10.18 6.81 -24.54
N LYS A 195 -9.82 6.23 -25.68
CA LYS A 195 -9.92 4.78 -25.91
C LYS A 195 -8.70 4.04 -25.39
N VAL A 196 -8.95 2.93 -24.69
CA VAL A 196 -7.95 1.94 -24.31
C VAL A 196 -7.94 0.87 -25.41
N ASN A 197 -6.86 0.83 -26.19
CA ASN A 197 -6.65 -0.18 -27.23
C ASN A 197 -5.45 -1.07 -26.86
N SER A 198 -5.12 -2.06 -27.69
CA SER A 198 -4.05 -3.01 -27.36
C SER A 198 -2.67 -2.36 -27.25
N GLU A 199 -2.40 -1.27 -27.97
CA GLU A 199 -1.13 -0.54 -27.92
C GLU A 199 -1.01 0.30 -26.65
N SER A 200 -2.07 1.06 -26.30
CA SER A 200 -2.09 1.86 -25.09
C SER A 200 -2.08 0.99 -23.83
N LEU A 201 -2.80 -0.13 -23.85
CA LEU A 201 -2.80 -1.10 -22.75
C LEU A 201 -1.46 -1.83 -22.62
N LYS A 202 -0.81 -2.21 -23.73
CA LYS A 202 0.54 -2.80 -23.67
C LYS A 202 1.54 -1.84 -23.03
N SER A 203 1.47 -0.56 -23.39
CA SER A 203 2.34 0.49 -22.86
C SER A 203 2.10 0.72 -21.37
N SER A 204 0.84 0.75 -20.92
CA SER A 204 0.51 0.93 -19.52
C SER A 204 0.83 -0.32 -18.67
N ILE A 205 0.64 -1.53 -19.21
CA ILE A 205 1.10 -2.78 -18.59
C ILE A 205 2.59 -2.71 -18.32
N LYS A 206 3.38 -2.33 -19.32
CA LYS A 206 4.83 -2.18 -19.15
C LYS A 206 5.18 -1.15 -18.09
N LEU A 207 4.53 0.03 -18.10
CA LEU A 207 4.75 1.10 -17.12
C LEU A 207 4.53 0.62 -15.69
N ILE A 208 3.40 -0.04 -15.43
CA ILE A 208 3.07 -0.51 -14.07
C ILE A 208 3.93 -1.70 -13.67
N ASN A 209 4.25 -2.60 -14.60
CA ASN A 209 5.21 -3.68 -14.34
C ASN A 209 6.61 -3.15 -14.02
N ASP A 210 7.09 -2.09 -14.68
CA ASP A 210 8.38 -1.47 -14.39
C ASP A 210 8.42 -0.91 -12.94
N LYS A 211 7.31 -0.30 -12.48
CA LYS A 211 7.14 0.07 -11.06
C LYS A 211 7.20 -1.15 -10.12
N ARG A 212 6.46 -2.21 -10.44
CA ARG A 212 6.48 -3.46 -9.64
C ARG A 212 7.87 -4.10 -9.60
N ARG A 213 8.57 -4.16 -10.73
CA ARG A 213 9.96 -4.67 -10.81
C ARG A 213 10.93 -3.87 -9.94
N ALA A 214 10.79 -2.54 -9.91
CA ALA A 214 11.62 -1.68 -9.07
C ALA A 214 11.41 -1.99 -7.57
N LEU A 215 10.15 -2.15 -7.14
CA LEU A 215 9.83 -2.58 -5.77
C LEU A 215 10.31 -4.01 -5.47
N ALA A 216 10.15 -4.93 -6.41
CA ALA A 216 10.66 -6.30 -6.27
C ALA A 216 12.19 -6.29 -6.09
N ARG A 217 12.93 -5.56 -6.93
CA ARG A 217 14.39 -5.39 -6.81
C ARG A 217 14.77 -4.81 -5.44
N LEU A 218 14.07 -3.77 -4.99
CA LEU A 218 14.27 -3.18 -3.67
C LEU A 218 14.10 -4.22 -2.56
N SER A 219 13.05 -5.05 -2.65
CA SER A 219 12.73 -6.04 -1.63
C SER A 219 13.81 -7.12 -1.50
N GLU A 220 14.45 -7.52 -2.60
CA GLU A 220 15.51 -8.54 -2.62
C GLU A 220 16.72 -8.16 -1.75
N PHE A 221 17.03 -6.86 -1.61
CA PHE A 221 18.17 -6.42 -0.79
C PHE A 221 18.06 -6.83 0.67
N ARG A 222 16.83 -6.94 1.18
CA ARG A 222 16.60 -7.38 2.56
C ARG A 222 16.74 -8.90 2.73
N LYS A 223 16.98 -9.70 1.67
CA LYS A 223 17.37 -11.13 1.79
C LYS A 223 18.84 -11.32 2.17
N ASN A 224 19.66 -10.30 1.99
CA ASN A 224 21.08 -10.36 2.34
C ASN A 224 21.29 -10.56 3.85
N LYS A 225 22.41 -11.20 4.20
CA LYS A 225 22.84 -11.39 5.59
C LYS A 225 23.05 -10.04 6.29
N ASN A 226 23.77 -9.14 5.62
CA ASN A 226 23.89 -7.74 6.01
C ASN A 226 22.75 -6.97 5.35
N ILE A 227 21.91 -6.31 6.14
CA ILE A 227 20.69 -5.68 5.65
C ILE A 227 21.00 -4.21 5.31
N PRO A 228 21.06 -3.81 4.03
CA PRO A 228 21.58 -2.49 3.64
C PRO A 228 20.56 -1.34 3.80
N ILE A 229 19.30 -1.65 4.11
CA ILE A 229 18.19 -0.70 4.26
C ILE A 229 17.16 -1.22 5.28
N SER A 230 16.57 -0.32 6.08
CA SER A 230 15.58 -0.71 7.10
C SER A 230 14.24 -1.09 6.47
N GLY A 231 13.45 -1.88 7.18
CA GLY A 231 12.07 -2.16 6.80
C GLY A 231 11.18 -0.93 6.93
N LYS A 232 11.48 -0.02 7.87
CA LYS A 232 10.84 1.30 7.93
C LYS A 232 10.95 2.05 6.60
N ASP A 233 12.17 2.22 6.09
CA ASP A 233 12.39 2.91 4.81
C ASP A 233 11.70 2.17 3.65
N CYS A 234 11.73 0.83 3.63
CA CYS A 234 11.03 0.05 2.61
C CYS A 234 9.50 0.21 2.66
N LEU A 235 8.90 0.26 3.85
CA LEU A 235 7.46 0.53 4.01
C LEU A 235 7.13 1.91 3.44
N LEU A 236 7.92 2.94 3.77
CA LEU A 236 7.70 4.30 3.27
C LEU A 236 7.71 4.34 1.74
N ILE A 237 8.70 3.70 1.13
CA ILE A 237 8.82 3.60 -0.33
C ILE A 237 7.59 2.89 -0.91
N SER A 238 7.16 1.77 -0.32
CA SER A 238 5.96 1.06 -0.77
C SER A 238 4.70 1.89 -0.62
N GLN A 239 4.59 2.74 0.40
CA GLN A 239 3.45 3.65 0.59
C GLN A 239 3.43 4.76 -0.47
N ILE A 240 4.60 5.35 -0.79
CA ILE A 240 4.74 6.39 -1.81
C ILE A 240 4.39 5.89 -3.21
N ALA A 241 4.64 4.59 -3.49
CA ALA A 241 4.34 3.94 -4.77
C ALA A 241 2.87 4.05 -5.22
N PHE A 242 1.96 4.35 -4.29
CA PHE A 242 0.53 4.47 -4.53
C PHE A 242 0.10 5.84 -5.07
N TYR A 243 0.86 6.92 -4.85
CA TYR A 243 0.43 8.26 -5.27
C TYR A 243 1.46 9.03 -6.11
N ASP A 244 2.72 8.60 -6.10
CA ASP A 244 3.76 9.19 -6.95
C ASP A 244 3.55 8.85 -8.44
N ASP A 245 4.22 9.59 -9.32
CA ASP A 245 4.26 9.25 -10.74
C ASP A 245 4.98 7.91 -10.95
N PRO A 246 4.38 6.93 -11.65
CA PRO A 246 4.96 5.59 -11.75
C PRO A 246 6.31 5.56 -12.47
N THR A 247 6.55 6.46 -13.43
CA THR A 247 7.83 6.54 -14.15
C THR A 247 8.91 7.07 -13.24
N ARG A 248 8.66 8.23 -12.61
CA ARG A 248 9.58 8.85 -11.65
C ARG A 248 9.86 7.91 -10.48
N PHE A 249 8.81 7.32 -9.91
CA PHE A 249 8.93 6.39 -8.80
C PHE A 249 9.84 5.20 -9.15
N ALA A 250 9.63 4.56 -10.31
CA ALA A 250 10.45 3.43 -10.75
C ALA A 250 11.91 3.85 -10.98
N GLN A 251 12.15 5.04 -11.53
CA GLN A 251 13.50 5.58 -11.73
C GLN A 251 14.22 5.82 -10.39
N MET A 252 13.58 6.52 -9.46
CA MET A 252 14.17 6.85 -8.15
C MET A 252 14.40 5.59 -7.31
N THR A 253 13.48 4.62 -7.37
CA THR A 253 13.64 3.33 -6.69
C THR A 253 14.80 2.53 -7.26
N ASN A 254 15.01 2.54 -8.58
CA ASN A 254 16.18 1.88 -9.18
C ASN A 254 17.50 2.58 -8.83
N ALA A 255 17.51 3.92 -8.78
CA ALA A 255 18.69 4.67 -8.33
C ALA A 255 19.05 4.34 -6.87
N LEU A 256 18.04 4.22 -5.99
CA LEU A 256 18.24 3.70 -4.64
C LEU A 256 18.80 2.26 -4.68
N CYS A 257 18.24 1.38 -5.48
CA CYS A 257 18.75 0.01 -5.61
C CYS A 257 20.22 -0.04 -6.06
N ASP A 258 20.66 0.86 -6.94
CA ASP A 258 22.06 0.95 -7.37
C ASP A 258 23.00 1.34 -6.21
N GLU A 259 22.54 2.21 -5.30
CA GLU A 259 23.24 2.51 -4.04
C GLU A 259 23.26 1.28 -3.11
N LEU A 260 22.13 0.56 -2.99
CA LEU A 260 22.04 -0.64 -2.16
C LEU A 260 22.97 -1.77 -2.66
N ASP A 261 23.14 -1.91 -3.98
CA ASP A 261 24.13 -2.82 -4.56
C ASP A 261 25.56 -2.49 -4.10
N GLN A 262 25.89 -1.20 -3.99
CA GLN A 262 27.19 -0.77 -3.47
C GLN A 262 27.31 -1.04 -1.96
N ARG A 263 26.26 -0.74 -1.18
CA ARG A 263 26.21 -1.05 0.27
C ARG A 263 26.40 -2.53 0.56
N VAL A 264 25.80 -3.41 -0.26
CA VAL A 264 25.98 -4.86 -0.15
C VAL A 264 27.45 -5.25 -0.40
N LYS A 265 28.08 -4.72 -1.46
CA LYS A 265 29.51 -4.98 -1.76
C LYS A 265 30.43 -4.51 -0.63
N ASP A 266 30.09 -3.38 -0.01
CA ASP A 266 30.85 -2.79 1.10
C ASP A 266 30.49 -3.42 2.46
N ASN A 267 29.63 -4.45 2.47
CA ASN A 267 29.16 -5.15 3.67
C ASN A 267 28.49 -4.23 4.70
N ILE A 268 27.83 -3.17 4.25
CA ILE A 268 27.11 -2.23 5.11
C ILE A 268 25.80 -2.89 5.56
N SER A 269 25.54 -2.80 6.86
CA SER A 269 24.27 -3.18 7.49
C SER A 269 23.73 -2.01 8.30
N VAL A 270 22.43 -1.75 8.22
CA VAL A 270 21.75 -0.76 9.07
C VAL A 270 21.36 -1.33 10.43
N PHE A 271 21.50 -2.65 10.61
CA PHE A 271 21.28 -3.34 11.88
C PHE A 271 22.56 -4.01 12.39
N PRO A 272 22.74 -4.13 13.72
CA PRO A 272 23.80 -4.94 14.31
C PRO A 272 23.78 -6.40 13.82
N ALA A 273 24.93 -7.04 13.85
CA ALA A 273 25.01 -8.47 13.54
C ALA A 273 24.20 -9.30 14.54
N GLY A 274 23.41 -10.25 14.03
CA GLY A 274 22.56 -11.12 14.86
C GLY A 274 21.17 -10.56 15.20
N THR A 275 20.84 -9.34 14.73
CA THR A 275 19.48 -8.80 14.82
C THR A 275 18.47 -9.76 14.19
N LYS A 276 17.36 -9.99 14.90
CA LYS A 276 16.32 -10.94 14.50
C LYS A 276 15.49 -10.40 13.36
N ARG A 277 15.25 -11.25 12.37
CA ARG A 277 14.64 -10.94 11.09
C ARG A 277 13.15 -11.23 11.16
N ILE A 278 12.33 -10.19 11.04
CA ILE A 278 10.90 -10.25 11.24
C ILE A 278 10.18 -10.08 9.91
N LEU A 279 9.23 -10.97 9.64
CA LEU A 279 8.23 -10.78 8.58
C LEU A 279 6.95 -10.26 9.21
N ILE A 280 6.36 -9.24 8.62
CA ILE A 280 5.04 -8.73 9.00
C ILE A 280 4.03 -9.19 7.95
N ALA A 281 3.04 -9.97 8.37
CA ALA A 281 1.97 -10.48 7.50
C ALA A 281 0.63 -9.84 7.87
N GLY A 282 -0.27 -9.67 6.90
CA GLY A 282 -1.68 -9.33 7.19
C GLY A 282 -2.22 -8.11 6.46
N THR A 283 -2.80 -7.16 7.19
CA THR A 283 -3.45 -5.97 6.61
C THR A 283 -2.45 -4.91 6.11
N PRO A 284 -2.80 -4.09 5.09
CA PRO A 284 -1.93 -3.01 4.64
C PRO A 284 -1.74 -1.91 5.69
N LEU A 285 -0.57 -1.28 5.67
CA LEU A 285 -0.21 -0.14 6.50
C LEU A 285 -0.11 1.10 5.59
N ALA A 286 -1.25 1.78 5.38
CA ALA A 286 -1.30 2.98 4.57
C ALA A 286 -0.58 4.16 5.26
N ILE A 287 -0.05 5.11 4.50
CA ILE A 287 0.67 6.27 5.08
C ILE A 287 -0.28 7.15 5.92
N PRO A 288 0.15 7.66 7.10
CA PRO A 288 1.44 7.48 7.78
C PRO A 288 1.41 6.42 8.90
N ASN A 289 0.79 5.26 8.68
CA ASN A 289 0.80 4.17 9.65
C ASN A 289 2.18 3.48 9.71
N TRP A 290 3.08 4.07 10.49
CA TRP A 290 4.45 3.59 10.69
C TRP A 290 4.67 2.94 12.06
N LYS A 291 3.63 2.93 12.90
CA LYS A 291 3.69 2.52 14.30
C LYS A 291 4.32 1.14 14.49
N LEU A 292 3.87 0.14 13.75
CA LEU A 292 4.32 -1.23 13.95
C LEU A 292 5.79 -1.43 13.58
N HIS A 293 6.21 -1.00 12.38
CA HIS A 293 7.61 -1.06 11.95
C HIS A 293 8.52 -0.31 12.92
N ASN A 294 8.10 0.87 13.39
CA ASN A 294 8.88 1.62 14.37
C ASN A 294 9.03 0.85 15.69
N ILE A 295 7.97 0.23 16.20
CA ILE A 295 8.05 -0.57 17.43
C ILE A 295 8.97 -1.77 17.23
N VAL A 296 8.85 -2.53 16.13
CA VAL A 296 9.69 -3.70 15.87
C VAL A 296 11.17 -3.32 15.81
N GLU A 297 11.52 -2.31 15.02
CA GLU A 297 12.92 -1.95 14.80
C GLU A 297 13.55 -1.29 16.03
N THR A 298 12.79 -0.50 16.80
CA THR A 298 13.26 0.06 18.08
C THR A 298 13.27 -0.94 19.23
N SER A 299 12.66 -2.13 19.05
CA SER A 299 12.73 -3.25 20.00
C SER A 299 13.82 -4.26 19.65
N GLY A 300 14.71 -3.95 18.70
CA GLY A 300 15.87 -4.79 18.36
C GLY A 300 15.61 -5.85 17.28
N GLY A 301 14.50 -5.76 16.55
CA GLY A 301 14.22 -6.56 15.36
C GLY A 301 14.58 -5.82 14.06
N ALA A 302 14.63 -6.54 12.95
CA ALA A 302 14.73 -5.98 11.60
C ALA A 302 13.54 -6.46 10.78
N VAL A 303 12.71 -5.55 10.27
CA VAL A 303 11.62 -5.95 9.38
C VAL A 303 12.18 -6.19 7.98
N VAL A 304 12.19 -7.45 7.56
CA VAL A 304 12.81 -7.86 6.29
C VAL A 304 11.82 -8.12 5.17
N CYS A 305 10.53 -8.31 5.48
CA CYS A 305 9.49 -8.61 4.50
C CYS A 305 8.10 -8.21 5.01
N GLU A 306 7.27 -7.68 4.11
CA GLU A 306 5.87 -7.34 4.38
C GLU A 306 4.94 -8.16 3.47
N GLU A 307 4.35 -9.23 3.99
CA GLU A 307 3.31 -10.03 3.31
C GLU A 307 1.96 -9.31 3.46
N MET A 308 1.77 -8.22 2.70
CA MET A 308 0.59 -7.37 2.72
C MET A 308 0.43 -6.57 1.42
N CYS A 309 -0.67 -5.83 1.27
CA CYS A 309 -0.91 -5.03 0.05
C CYS A 309 -0.01 -3.80 -0.08
N THR A 310 0.52 -3.25 1.02
CA THR A 310 1.61 -2.25 1.03
C THR A 310 2.97 -2.94 1.17
N GLY A 311 3.16 -3.97 0.34
CA GLY A 311 4.23 -4.96 0.45
C GLY A 311 4.19 -5.95 -0.71
N THR A 312 4.64 -7.18 -0.49
CA THR A 312 4.88 -8.17 -1.55
C THR A 312 3.68 -8.42 -2.45
N ARG A 313 2.46 -8.45 -1.90
CA ARG A 313 1.23 -8.69 -2.67
C ARG A 313 1.02 -7.67 -3.81
N TYR A 314 1.58 -6.47 -3.68
CA TYR A 314 1.49 -5.46 -4.73
C TYR A 314 2.40 -5.75 -5.92
N PHE A 315 3.61 -6.23 -5.69
CA PHE A 315 4.66 -6.20 -6.70
C PHE A 315 5.23 -7.57 -7.09
N GLU A 316 4.94 -8.64 -6.33
CA GLU A 316 5.54 -9.96 -6.60
C GLU A 316 5.06 -10.60 -7.92
N ASN A 317 3.83 -10.29 -8.35
CA ASN A 317 3.25 -10.79 -9.59
C ASN A 317 3.17 -9.68 -10.65
N LEU A 318 3.71 -9.99 -11.84
CA LEU A 318 3.65 -9.14 -13.03
C LEU A 318 2.55 -9.60 -13.99
N VAL A 319 2.06 -8.68 -14.80
CA VAL A 319 1.19 -9.00 -15.93
C VAL A 319 2.05 -9.51 -17.08
N ASP A 320 1.61 -10.54 -17.80
CA ASP A 320 2.32 -11.06 -18.97
C ASP A 320 2.37 -10.03 -20.11
N GLU A 321 3.57 -9.51 -20.40
CA GLU A 321 3.80 -8.49 -21.44
C GLU A 321 3.83 -9.06 -22.86
N SER A 322 3.80 -10.39 -23.03
CA SER A 322 3.85 -11.03 -24.35
C SER A 322 2.52 -11.04 -25.09
N LYS A 323 1.42 -10.61 -24.45
CA LYS A 323 0.08 -10.57 -25.04
C LYS A 323 -0.07 -9.41 -26.02
N GLU A 324 -0.64 -9.69 -27.19
CA GLU A 324 -0.70 -8.73 -28.30
C GLU A 324 -2.11 -8.22 -28.59
N THR A 325 -3.14 -9.04 -28.34
CA THR A 325 -4.54 -8.61 -28.49
C THR A 325 -5.10 -8.04 -27.19
N LEU A 326 -6.09 -7.16 -27.30
CA LEU A 326 -6.76 -6.57 -26.13
C LEU A 326 -7.38 -7.65 -25.23
N GLU A 327 -7.99 -8.69 -25.81
CA GLU A 327 -8.60 -9.79 -25.07
C GLU A 327 -7.55 -10.57 -24.27
N GLU A 328 -6.44 -10.96 -24.91
CA GLU A 328 -5.35 -11.66 -24.21
C GLU A 328 -4.71 -10.80 -23.11
N GLN A 329 -4.59 -9.49 -23.31
CA GLN A 329 -4.05 -8.56 -22.32
C GLN A 329 -4.98 -8.44 -21.10
N VAL A 330 -6.29 -8.42 -21.32
CA VAL A 330 -7.28 -8.41 -20.24
C VAL A 330 -7.28 -9.73 -19.49
N ASP A 331 -7.14 -10.86 -20.17
CA ASP A 331 -6.97 -12.16 -19.52
C ASP A 331 -5.69 -12.19 -18.67
N ALA A 332 -4.57 -11.67 -19.18
CA ALA A 332 -3.32 -11.57 -18.41
C ALA A 332 -3.43 -10.65 -17.19
N LEU A 333 -4.18 -9.55 -17.30
CA LEU A 333 -4.53 -8.72 -16.14
C LEU A 333 -5.34 -9.57 -15.14
N ALA A 334 -6.40 -10.23 -15.59
CA ALA A 334 -7.24 -11.03 -14.72
C ALA A 334 -6.43 -12.10 -13.98
N GLU A 335 -5.51 -12.78 -14.66
CA GLU A 335 -4.57 -13.74 -14.07
C GLU A 335 -3.68 -13.13 -12.99
N ARG A 336 -2.99 -12.01 -13.29
CA ARG A 336 -2.12 -11.33 -12.32
C ARG A 336 -2.89 -10.89 -11.08
N TYR A 337 -4.04 -10.27 -11.30
CA TYR A 337 -4.83 -9.68 -10.23
C TYR A 337 -5.48 -10.77 -9.36
N MET A 338 -6.07 -11.80 -9.96
CA MET A 338 -6.58 -12.97 -9.21
C MET A 338 -5.46 -13.80 -8.57
N GLY A 339 -4.20 -13.61 -8.97
CA GLY A 339 -3.02 -14.17 -8.29
C GLY A 339 -2.77 -13.59 -6.89
N ILE A 340 -3.34 -12.43 -6.53
CA ILE A 340 -3.18 -11.81 -5.20
C ILE A 340 -3.92 -12.61 -4.12
N ASN A 341 -3.22 -13.04 -3.07
CA ASN A 341 -3.78 -13.89 -2.00
C ASN A 341 -4.35 -13.08 -0.81
N CYS A 342 -5.37 -12.25 -1.09
CA CYS A 342 -6.10 -11.51 -0.07
C CYS A 342 -7.09 -12.41 0.69
N ALA A 343 -7.26 -12.17 2.00
CA ALA A 343 -8.21 -12.89 2.86
C ALA A 343 -9.70 -12.72 2.48
N CYS A 344 -10.03 -11.91 1.46
CA CYS A 344 -11.40 -11.85 0.90
C CYS A 344 -11.75 -13.06 0.02
N PHE A 345 -10.77 -13.87 -0.39
CA PHE A 345 -11.01 -15.10 -1.13
C PHE A 345 -11.21 -16.29 -0.20
N THR A 346 -12.01 -17.27 -0.64
CA THR A 346 -12.15 -18.54 0.06
C THR A 346 -12.07 -19.74 -0.91
N PRO A 347 -11.28 -20.78 -0.59
CA PRO A 347 -10.21 -20.79 0.42
C PRO A 347 -9.02 -19.91 -0.01
N ASN A 348 -8.12 -19.59 0.93
CA ASN A 348 -6.93 -18.76 0.69
C ASN A 348 -5.62 -19.44 1.15
N ASN A 349 -5.51 -20.76 0.99
CA ASN A 349 -4.33 -21.52 1.42
C ASN A 349 -3.03 -21.04 0.74
N ALA A 350 -3.11 -20.48 -0.47
CA ALA A 350 -1.96 -19.95 -1.18
C ALA A 350 -1.26 -18.81 -0.42
N ARG A 351 -1.97 -18.03 0.40
CA ARG A 351 -1.35 -17.03 1.29
C ARG A 351 -0.42 -17.69 2.32
N ILE A 352 -0.84 -18.82 2.89
CA ILE A 352 -0.02 -19.58 3.85
C ILE A 352 1.25 -20.07 3.15
N ASP A 353 1.12 -20.60 1.94
CA ASP A 353 2.25 -21.03 1.13
C ASP A 353 3.22 -19.86 0.84
N ASP A 354 2.68 -18.68 0.52
CA ASP A 354 3.47 -17.46 0.33
C ASP A 354 4.21 -17.04 1.60
N ILE A 355 3.54 -17.01 2.77
CA ILE A 355 4.20 -16.63 4.03
C ILE A 355 5.34 -17.61 4.34
N ILE A 356 5.13 -18.92 4.20
CA ILE A 356 6.16 -19.94 4.45
C ILE A 356 7.32 -19.80 3.46
N ARG A 357 7.02 -19.55 2.18
CA ARG A 357 8.02 -19.31 1.14
C ARG A 357 8.86 -18.07 1.45
N LEU A 358 8.20 -16.94 1.75
CA LEU A 358 8.85 -15.68 2.11
C LEU A 358 9.69 -15.82 3.38
N CYS A 359 9.24 -16.59 4.38
CA CYS A 359 10.06 -16.89 5.56
C CYS A 359 11.40 -17.55 5.19
N LYS A 360 11.39 -18.49 4.24
CA LYS A 360 12.61 -19.15 3.75
C LYS A 360 13.47 -18.19 2.92
N GLU A 361 12.88 -17.50 1.96
CA GLU A 361 13.61 -16.59 1.06
C GLU A 361 14.30 -15.44 1.79
N TYR A 362 13.66 -14.93 2.85
CA TYR A 362 14.16 -13.79 3.64
C TYR A 362 14.88 -14.22 4.92
N ASN A 363 15.12 -15.51 5.15
CA ASN A 363 15.74 -16.05 6.37
C ASN A 363 15.09 -15.46 7.64
N VAL A 364 13.77 -15.58 7.74
CA VAL A 364 12.97 -14.99 8.82
C VAL A 364 13.12 -15.80 10.11
N ASP A 365 13.35 -15.11 11.22
CA ASP A 365 13.40 -15.70 12.56
C ASP A 365 12.01 -15.78 13.20
N GLY A 366 11.12 -14.83 12.90
CA GLY A 366 9.75 -14.83 13.42
C GLY A 366 8.77 -14.00 12.60
N VAL A 367 7.50 -14.35 12.69
CA VAL A 367 6.39 -13.69 11.98
C VAL A 367 5.53 -12.92 12.97
N ILE A 368 5.17 -11.70 12.59
CA ILE A 368 4.10 -10.94 13.24
C ILE A 368 2.91 -10.93 12.27
N ASP A 369 1.85 -11.68 12.59
CA ASP A 369 0.58 -11.61 11.85
C ASP A 369 -0.24 -10.47 12.44
N VAL A 370 -0.37 -9.38 11.67
CA VAL A 370 -1.04 -8.15 12.11
C VAL A 370 -2.34 -7.90 11.36
N ASN A 371 -3.39 -7.61 12.13
CA ASN A 371 -4.65 -7.10 11.61
C ASN A 371 -5.02 -5.75 12.22
N LEU A 372 -5.48 -4.83 11.37
CA LEU A 372 -6.21 -3.66 11.84
C LEU A 372 -7.51 -4.10 12.53
N LYS A 373 -7.84 -3.46 13.66
CA LYS A 373 -9.09 -3.72 14.41
C LYS A 373 -10.29 -3.75 13.47
N PHE A 374 -11.16 -4.74 13.66
CA PHE A 374 -12.37 -4.96 12.86
C PHE A 374 -12.11 -5.32 11.38
N CYS A 375 -10.89 -5.72 11.02
CA CYS A 375 -10.62 -6.38 9.77
C CYS A 375 -10.93 -7.88 9.87
N ASN A 376 -12.22 -8.22 9.94
CA ASN A 376 -12.69 -9.58 10.26
C ASN A 376 -12.14 -10.67 9.35
N LEU A 377 -11.86 -10.36 8.07
CA LEU A 377 -11.31 -11.32 7.11
C LEU A 377 -9.91 -11.81 7.51
N TYR A 378 -8.97 -10.87 7.72
CA TYR A 378 -7.60 -11.21 8.13
C TYR A 378 -7.55 -11.75 9.55
N ASP A 379 -8.35 -11.19 10.46
CA ASP A 379 -8.43 -11.66 11.86
C ASP A 379 -8.91 -13.13 11.93
N THR A 380 -9.96 -13.47 11.20
CA THR A 380 -10.47 -14.86 11.14
C THR A 380 -9.47 -15.80 10.48
N GLU A 381 -8.83 -15.37 9.38
CA GLU A 381 -7.82 -16.17 8.68
C GLU A 381 -6.54 -16.36 9.53
N GLY A 382 -6.22 -15.42 10.40
CA GLY A 382 -5.06 -15.48 11.30
C GLY A 382 -5.01 -16.77 12.12
N PHE A 383 -6.17 -17.32 12.54
CA PHE A 383 -6.22 -18.60 13.24
C PHE A 383 -5.58 -19.76 12.44
N ILE A 384 -5.88 -19.86 11.14
CA ILE A 384 -5.33 -20.93 10.29
C ILE A 384 -3.89 -20.64 9.86
N VAL A 385 -3.54 -19.37 9.67
CA VAL A 385 -2.18 -18.92 9.34
C VAL A 385 -1.24 -19.23 10.50
N GLU A 386 -1.55 -18.77 11.70
CA GLU A 386 -0.72 -18.99 12.88
C GLU A 386 -0.51 -20.47 13.18
N ARG A 387 -1.57 -21.29 13.04
CA ARG A 387 -1.46 -22.73 13.22
C ARG A 387 -0.52 -23.35 12.19
N ALA A 388 -0.65 -23.00 10.92
CA ALA A 388 0.19 -23.53 9.86
C ALA A 388 1.67 -23.14 10.04
N LEU A 389 1.95 -21.91 10.50
CA LEU A 389 3.30 -21.46 10.81
C LEU A 389 3.89 -22.22 12.00
N LYS A 390 3.11 -22.41 13.08
CA LYS A 390 3.53 -23.24 14.23
C LYS A 390 3.82 -24.68 13.82
N ASP A 391 2.96 -25.29 13.00
CA ASP A 391 3.16 -26.65 12.46
C ASP A 391 4.41 -26.74 11.56
N ALA A 392 4.75 -25.64 10.87
CA ALA A 392 5.98 -25.52 10.08
C ALA A 392 7.23 -25.18 10.91
N GLY A 393 7.11 -25.02 12.23
CA GLY A 393 8.21 -24.65 13.13
C GLY A 393 8.65 -23.19 13.02
N ILE A 394 7.79 -22.31 12.50
CA ILE A 394 8.04 -20.86 12.36
C ILE A 394 7.40 -20.14 13.56
N PRO A 395 8.18 -19.46 14.42
CA PRO A 395 7.65 -18.65 15.49
C PRO A 395 6.73 -17.55 14.98
N VAL A 396 5.55 -17.40 15.59
CA VAL A 396 4.55 -16.42 15.18
C VAL A 396 3.81 -15.83 16.38
N ILE A 397 3.51 -14.53 16.32
CA ILE A 397 2.57 -13.84 17.22
C ILE A 397 1.49 -13.11 16.42
N GLY A 398 0.24 -13.22 16.87
CA GLY A 398 -0.87 -12.41 16.38
C GLY A 398 -0.96 -11.05 17.08
N ILE A 399 -1.13 -9.98 16.32
CA ILE A 399 -1.30 -8.60 16.81
C ILE A 399 -2.52 -7.95 16.15
N GLU A 400 -3.49 -7.56 16.96
CA GLU A 400 -4.52 -6.62 16.55
C GLU A 400 -4.18 -5.20 17.03
N THR A 401 -4.30 -4.19 16.15
CA THR A 401 -4.03 -2.78 16.50
C THR A 401 -4.86 -1.80 15.66
N ASP A 402 -4.83 -0.52 16.00
CA ASP A 402 -5.42 0.59 15.22
C ASP A 402 -4.40 1.72 15.01
N TYR A 403 -4.85 2.92 14.65
CA TYR A 403 -3.98 4.08 14.40
C TYR A 403 -3.68 4.91 15.66
N THR A 404 -4.28 4.59 16.81
CA THR A 404 -4.04 5.33 18.05
C THR A 404 -2.70 4.96 18.67
N ASP A 405 -2.13 5.86 19.47
CA ASP A 405 -0.92 5.58 20.24
C ASP A 405 -1.19 4.88 21.59
N SER A 406 -2.47 4.61 21.90
CA SER A 406 -2.90 4.11 23.21
C SER A 406 -2.34 2.72 23.54
N ASP A 407 -2.06 1.90 22.52
CA ASP A 407 -1.55 0.53 22.66
C ASP A 407 -0.03 0.42 22.46
N VAL A 408 0.69 1.51 22.17
CA VAL A 408 2.12 1.50 21.82
C VAL A 408 2.98 0.82 22.88
N GLN A 409 2.75 1.10 24.17
CA GLN A 409 3.55 0.50 25.26
C GLN A 409 3.26 -1.00 25.43
N GLN A 410 2.00 -1.40 25.23
CA GLN A 410 1.60 -2.80 25.27
C GLN A 410 2.24 -3.56 24.10
N LEU A 411 2.16 -3.00 22.90
CA LEU A 411 2.77 -3.56 21.70
C LEU A 411 4.29 -3.68 21.86
N ARG A 412 4.97 -2.64 22.35
CA ARG A 412 6.42 -2.67 22.62
C ARG A 412 6.81 -3.79 23.58
N THR A 413 6.05 -3.98 24.66
CA THR A 413 6.29 -5.05 25.62
C THR A 413 6.13 -6.43 24.98
N ARG A 414 5.04 -6.66 24.23
CA ARG A 414 4.76 -7.93 23.57
C ARG A 414 5.76 -8.27 22.47
N ILE A 415 6.10 -7.28 21.63
CA ILE A 415 7.04 -7.43 20.52
C ILE A 415 8.47 -7.61 21.04
N GLY A 416 8.88 -6.84 22.06
CA GLY A 416 10.17 -7.00 22.72
C GLY A 416 10.34 -8.41 23.28
N ALA A 417 9.37 -8.89 24.06
CA ALA A 417 9.41 -10.26 24.61
C ALA A 417 9.43 -11.34 23.51
N PHE A 418 8.72 -11.12 22.40
CA PHE A 418 8.78 -12.03 21.25
C PHE A 418 10.17 -12.05 20.62
N ILE A 419 10.78 -10.90 20.36
CA ILE A 419 12.13 -10.80 19.79
C ILE A 419 13.18 -11.43 20.71
N GLU A 420 13.08 -11.22 22.03
CA GLU A 420 13.94 -11.84 23.04
C GLU A 420 13.83 -13.38 22.96
N MET A 421 12.62 -13.93 22.90
CA MET A 421 12.36 -15.36 22.75
C MET A 421 12.97 -15.96 21.48
N LEU A 422 13.08 -15.21 20.37
CA LEU A 422 13.74 -15.68 19.15
C LEU A 422 15.27 -15.78 19.30
N GLY A 423 15.84 -15.14 20.33
CA GLY A 423 17.27 -15.14 20.65
C GLY A 423 17.74 -16.32 21.49
N GLU A 424 16.81 -16.99 22.17
CA GLU A 424 17.02 -18.22 22.94
C GLU A 424 17.05 -19.45 22.02
#